data_AF-A0A1M2V6G0-F1
#
_entry.id   AF-A0A1M2V6G0-F1
#
_cell.length_a   1.000
_cell.length_b   1.000
_cell.length_c   1.000
_cell.angle_alpha   90.00
_cell.angle_beta   90.00
_cell.angle_gamma   90.00
#
_symmetry.space_group_name_H-M   'P 1'
#
loop_
_entity.id
_entity.type
_entity.pdbx_description
1 polymer ?
#
loop_
_entity_poly.entity_id
_entity_poly.type
_entity_poly.pdbx_seq_one_letter_code
_entity_poly.pdbx_strand_id
1 'polypeptide(L)' 'MFATHTASWSCLPVEMKLSIVDQLDLDDVRTFAKVDREAYNLSIPALFRVRLPTRV' A
#
# COMPACT_ATOMS: atom_id res chain seq x y z
N MET A 1 22.64 17.71 -13.03
CA MET A 1 22.42 16.25 -12.93
C MET A 1 21.67 16.01 -11.64
N PHE A 2 20.40 15.62 -11.70
CA PHE A 2 19.64 15.30 -10.48
C PHE A 2 20.13 13.93 -9.98
N ALA A 3 20.67 13.86 -8.78
CA ALA A 3 21.01 12.59 -8.15
C ALA A 3 19.71 11.79 -8.02
N THR A 4 19.63 10.64 -8.68
CA THR A 4 18.55 9.67 -8.51
C THR A 4 18.70 9.03 -7.15
N HIS A 5 18.32 9.76 -6.09
CA HIS A 5 18.05 9.15 -4.80
C HIS A 5 16.81 8.28 -4.99
N THR A 6 17.03 6.98 -5.19
CA THR A 6 15.96 5.99 -5.07
C THR A 6 15.47 6.11 -3.63
N ALA A 7 14.33 6.75 -3.42
CA ALA A 7 13.70 6.80 -2.11
C ALA A 7 13.41 5.36 -1.70
N SER A 8 14.11 4.87 -0.67
CA SER A 8 13.83 3.55 -0.12
C SER A 8 12.43 3.58 0.50
N TRP A 9 11.77 2.42 0.56
CA TRP A 9 10.43 2.30 1.11
C TRP A 9 10.29 2.97 2.49
N SER A 10 11.29 2.78 3.36
CA SER A 10 11.31 3.37 4.71
C SER A 10 11.37 4.90 4.73
N CYS A 11 11.82 5.55 3.65
CA CYS A 11 11.88 7.01 3.54
C CYS A 11 10.58 7.64 3.03
N LEU A 12 9.62 6.84 2.54
CA LEU A 12 8.37 7.37 2.03
C LEU A 12 7.46 7.86 3.18
N PRO A 13 6.81 9.03 3.03
CA PRO A 13 5.72 9.43 3.91
C PRO A 13 4.60 8.39 3.94
N VAL A 14 3.91 8.29 5.09
CA VAL A 14 2.88 7.27 5.31
C VAL A 14 1.73 7.40 4.32
N GLU A 15 1.40 8.62 3.91
CA GLU A 15 0.34 8.92 2.94
C GLU A 15 0.67 8.34 1.56
N MET A 16 1.95 8.39 1.15
CA MET A 16 2.40 7.80 -0.12
C MET A 16 2.36 6.28 -0.04
N LYS A 17 2.80 5.68 1.08
CA LYS A 17 2.73 4.23 1.29
C LYS A 17 1.28 3.73 1.24
N LEU A 18 0.37 4.41 1.93
CA LEU A 18 -1.07 4.09 1.91
C LEU A 18 -1.66 4.18 0.50
N SER A 19 -1.28 5.22 -0.26
CA SER A 19 -1.72 5.39 -1.64
C SER A 19 -1.23 4.27 -2.56
N ILE A 20 0.00 3.77 -2.34
CA ILE A 20 0.54 2.62 -3.07
C ILE A 20 -0.24 1.36 -2.71
N VAL A 21 -0.47 1.11 -1.42
CA VAL A 21 -1.18 -0.08 -0.94
C VAL A 21 -2.63 -0.12 -1.41
N ASP A 22 -3.32 1.02 -1.53
CA ASP A 22 -4.72 1.07 -2.02
C ASP A 22 -4.86 0.72 -3.53
N GLN A 23 -3.78 0.84 -4.29
CA GLN A 23 -3.75 0.45 -5.71
C GLN A 23 -3.51 -1.05 -5.93
N LEU A 24 -3.04 -1.77 -4.90
CA LEU A 24 -2.81 -3.20 -4.98
C LEU A 24 -4.13 -3.96 -5.07
N ASP A 25 -4.10 -5.12 -5.73
CA ASP A 25 -5.20 -6.06 -5.66
C ASP A 25 -5.25 -6.76 -4.29
N LEU A 26 -6.34 -7.46 -4.01
CA LEU A 26 -6.54 -8.00 -2.67
C LEU A 26 -5.52 -9.11 -2.34
N ASP A 27 -5.02 -9.85 -3.34
CA ASP A 27 -4.07 -10.94 -3.13
C ASP A 27 -2.65 -10.40 -2.89
N ASP A 28 -2.28 -9.32 -3.57
CA ASP A 28 -1.05 -8.56 -3.31
C ASP A 28 -1.09 -7.89 -1.94
N VAL A 29 -2.21 -7.27 -1.55
CA VAL A 29 -2.39 -6.70 -0.20
C VAL A 29 -2.21 -7.78 0.87
N ARG A 30 -2.81 -8.97 0.69
CA ARG A 30 -2.66 -10.09 1.63
C ARG A 30 -1.23 -10.60 1.73
N THR A 31 -0.49 -10.57 0.62
CA THR A 31 0.91 -10.97 0.58
C THR A 31 1.79 -9.93 1.25
N PHE A 32 1.59 -8.65 0.93
CA PHE A 32 2.29 -7.51 1.52
C PHE A 32 2.10 -7.44 3.04
N ALA A 33 0.89 -7.69 3.54
CA ALA A 33 0.56 -7.67 4.97
C ALA A 33 1.37 -8.66 5.83
N LYS A 34 2.09 -9.63 5.22
CA LYS A 34 2.89 -10.63 5.92
C LYS A 34 4.38 -10.25 6.06
N VAL A 35 4.81 -9.16 5.42
CA VAL A 35 6.23 -8.76 5.39
C VAL A 35 6.72 -8.33 6.77
N ASP A 36 6.02 -7.37 7.40
CA ASP A 36 6.33 -6.88 8.73
C ASP A 36 5.11 -6.19 9.37
N ARG A 37 5.32 -5.63 10.57
CA ARG A 37 4.27 -4.92 11.32
C ARG A 37 3.79 -3.65 10.62
N GLU A 38 4.68 -2.92 9.95
CA GLU A 38 4.30 -1.68 9.25
C GLU A 38 3.41 -2.02 8.05
N ALA A 39 3.84 -2.99 7.23
CA ALA A 39 3.12 -3.48 6.08
C ALA A 39 1.72 -4.00 6.44
N TYR A 40 1.60 -4.75 7.55
CA TYR A 40 0.30 -5.18 8.06
C TYR A 40 -0.62 -4.00 8.40
N ASN A 41 -0.12 -3.00 9.13
CA ASN A 41 -0.89 -1.83 9.52
C ASN A 41 -1.35 -1.00 8.31
N LEU A 42 -0.47 -0.83 7.32
CA LEU A 42 -0.79 -0.14 6.07
C LEU A 42 -1.83 -0.89 5.23
N SER A 43 -1.90 -2.21 5.37
CA SER A 43 -2.82 -3.07 4.61
C SER A 43 -4.23 -3.11 5.17
N ILE A 44 -4.43 -2.76 6.45
CA ILE A 44 -5.75 -2.85 7.11
C ILE A 44 -6.85 -2.13 6.31
N PRO A 45 -6.69 -0.85 5.89
CA PRO A 45 -7.74 -0.17 5.12
C PRO A 45 -8.08 -0.89 3.81
N ALA A 46 -7.07 -1.41 3.10
CA ALA A 46 -7.26 -2.11 1.82
C ALA A 46 -7.86 -3.51 1.99
N LEU A 47 -7.50 -4.24 3.07
CA LEU A 47 -8.03 -5.57 3.40
C LEU A 47 -9.54 -5.56 3.68
N PHE A 48 -10.03 -4.48 4.27
CA PHE A 48 -11.43 -4.33 4.66
C PHE A 48 -12.21 -3.36 3.78
N ARG A 49 -11.65 -2.93 2.64
CA ARG A 49 -12.36 -2.01 1.75
C ARG A 49 -13.58 -2.70 1.15
N VAL A 50 -14.76 -2.16 1.42
CA VAL A 50 -16.00 -2.58 0.76
C VAL A 50 -15.98 -1.96 -0.63
N ARG A 51 -15.54 -2.70 -1.66
CA ARG A 51 -15.75 -2.29 -3.05
C ARG A 51 -17.24 -2.40 -3.32
N LEU A 52 -17.96 -1.29 -3.19
CA LEU A 52 -19.32 -1.19 -3.71
C LEU A 52 -19.25 -1.51 -5.21
N PRO A 53 -20.09 -2.41 -5.73
CA PRO A 53 -20.13 -2.67 -7.16
C PRO A 53 -20.48 -1.35 -7.86
N THR A 54 -19.56 -0.87 -8.70
CA THR A 54 -19.80 0.28 -9.57
C THR A 54 -20.98 -0.09 -10.46
N ARG A 55 -22.15 0.48 -10.19
CA ARG A 55 -23.29 0.36 -11.11
C ARG A 55 -22.91 1.13 -12.38
N VAL A 56 -22.56 0.38 -13.41
CA VAL A 56 -22.41 0.86 -14.79
C VAL A 56 -23.81 1.07 -15.38
#